data_AF-A0A8K1C4H0-F1
#
_entry.id   AF-A0A8K1C4H0-F1
#
_cell.length_a   1.000
_cell.length_b   1.000
_cell.length_c   1.000
_cell.angle_alpha   90.00
_cell.angle_beta   90.00
_cell.angle_gamma   90.00
#
_symmetry.space_group_name_H-M   'P 1'
#
loop_
_entity.id
_entity.type
_entity.pdbx_description
1 polymer ?
#
loop_
_entity_poly.entity_id
_entity_poly.type
_entity_poly.pdbx_seq_one_letter_code
_entity_poly.pdbx_strand_id
1 'polypeptide(L)'
;MHIISTFNYTVLGLKGPKHSSTFLTSFAYKQESCHEHDSSMVAIDKSRTGLALEVLWYLIHHMRFAVNYLFGDKESFWIAYEPAQRPYAFSPWGVSVVSSSTNRDVEDHRDTLCGSIAQYAPGDEMTEPELLYINGRALLDPIAQGVFHANVRANIMYNPRPTHLVPRSKRKASRAWSFAAMESSKQLPSECLVGLGSTPLPKQFASLLLRRRIHYIAVSSEAYELLAQCTYV
;
A
#
# COMPACT_ATOMS: atom_id res chain seq x y z
N MET A 1 -3.82 14.43 13.89
CA MET A 1 -4.99 15.10 13.26
C MET A 1 -5.13 16.61 13.50
N HIS A 2 -4.22 17.22 14.26
CA HIS A 2 -4.14 18.66 14.46
C HIS A 2 -4.08 19.47 13.14
N ILE A 3 -3.47 18.90 12.09
CA ILE A 3 -3.23 19.54 10.80
C ILE A 3 -4.47 20.14 10.14
N ILE A 4 -5.64 19.49 10.24
CA ILE A 4 -6.86 20.01 9.60
C ILE A 4 -7.38 21.22 10.38
N SER A 5 -7.30 21.20 11.70
CA SER A 5 -7.72 22.33 12.53
C SER A 5 -6.78 23.53 12.43
N THR A 6 -5.50 23.31 12.13
CA THR A 6 -4.47 24.37 12.05
C THR A 6 -4.04 24.74 10.64
N PHE A 7 -4.63 24.13 9.61
CA PHE A 7 -4.32 24.45 8.23
C PHE A 7 -4.65 25.92 7.95
N ASN A 8 -3.77 26.65 7.27
CA ASN A 8 -4.05 28.04 6.89
C ASN A 8 -4.96 28.09 5.65
N TYR A 9 -6.27 28.00 5.86
CA TYR A 9 -7.26 27.94 4.79
C TYR A 9 -7.22 29.13 3.83
N THR A 10 -6.87 30.33 4.31
CA THR A 10 -6.89 31.55 3.49
C THR A 10 -5.79 31.57 2.44
N VAL A 11 -4.69 30.82 2.62
CA VAL A 11 -3.56 30.77 1.67
C VAL A 11 -3.97 30.21 0.30
N LEU A 12 -5.03 29.41 0.26
CA LEU A 12 -5.61 28.83 -0.96
C LEU A 12 -7.06 29.29 -1.19
N GLY A 13 -7.51 30.35 -0.50
CA GLY A 13 -8.88 30.86 -0.62
C GLY A 13 -9.97 29.89 -0.14
N LEU A 14 -9.63 28.96 0.76
CA LEU A 14 -10.54 27.94 1.28
C LEU A 14 -11.33 28.46 2.48
N LYS A 15 -12.45 27.78 2.79
CA LYS A 15 -13.26 28.03 3.99
C LYS A 15 -13.10 26.85 4.95
N GLY A 16 -12.80 27.13 6.21
CA GLY A 16 -12.61 26.11 7.25
C GLY A 16 -12.26 26.72 8.62
N PRO A 17 -11.94 25.88 9.62
CA PRO A 17 -11.94 24.42 9.56
C PRO A 17 -13.35 23.83 9.58
N LYS A 18 -13.58 22.77 8.80
CA LYS A 18 -14.79 21.95 8.83
C LYS A 18 -14.43 20.49 8.62
N HIS A 19 -14.73 19.65 9.60
CA HIS A 19 -14.50 18.21 9.52
C HIS A 19 -15.61 17.51 8.75
N SER A 20 -15.26 16.62 7.81
CA SER A 20 -16.25 15.78 7.15
C SER A 20 -16.75 14.65 8.06
N SER A 21 -17.93 14.09 7.77
CA SER A 21 -18.42 12.89 8.46
C SER A 21 -17.51 11.67 8.20
N THR A 22 -16.97 11.54 6.98
CA THR A 22 -15.98 10.52 6.62
C THR A 22 -14.77 10.57 7.53
N PHE A 23 -14.25 11.77 7.81
CA PHE A 23 -13.11 11.97 8.69
C PHE A 23 -13.41 11.57 10.13
N LEU A 24 -14.48 12.10 10.70
CA LEU A 24 -14.85 11.86 12.10
C LEU A 24 -15.13 10.38 12.39
N THR A 25 -15.51 9.61 11.37
CA THR A 25 -15.76 8.16 11.49
C THR A 25 -14.55 7.29 11.14
N SER A 26 -13.49 7.88 10.57
CA SER A 26 -12.29 7.18 10.11
C SER A 26 -11.45 6.57 11.24
N PHE A 27 -10.70 5.52 10.93
CA PHE A 27 -9.75 4.91 11.87
C PHE A 27 -8.62 5.86 12.24
N ALA A 28 -8.15 6.70 11.32
CA ALA A 28 -7.17 7.73 11.62
C ALA A 28 -7.67 8.70 12.71
N TYR A 29 -8.96 9.05 12.72
CA TYR A 29 -9.54 9.96 13.74
C TYR A 29 -9.63 9.32 15.10
N LYS A 30 -10.00 8.06 15.11
CA LYS A 30 -10.12 7.26 16.33
C LYS A 30 -8.77 6.76 16.86
N GLN A 31 -7.66 7.05 16.15
CA GLN A 31 -6.33 6.50 16.42
C GLN A 31 -6.30 4.96 16.39
N GLU A 32 -7.07 4.41 15.45
CA GLU A 32 -7.26 2.97 15.23
C GLU A 32 -6.66 2.52 13.89
N SER A 33 -5.92 3.39 13.21
CA SER A 33 -5.20 3.06 11.97
C SER A 33 -3.96 2.22 12.24
N CYS A 34 -3.58 1.38 11.28
CA CYS A 34 -2.36 0.57 11.31
C CYS A 34 -1.68 0.62 9.94
N HIS A 35 -0.34 0.65 9.90
CA HIS A 35 0.40 0.69 8.64
C HIS A 35 -0.03 -0.44 7.70
N GLU A 36 -0.25 -1.63 8.25
CA GLU A 36 -0.68 -2.85 7.60
C GLU A 36 -2.11 -2.84 7.13
N HIS A 37 -2.98 -1.98 7.66
CA HIS A 37 -4.39 -2.00 7.28
C HIS A 37 -4.75 -0.81 6.39
N ASP A 38 -4.01 0.29 6.50
CA ASP A 38 -4.29 1.56 5.83
C ASP A 38 -3.27 1.91 4.74
N SER A 39 -2.19 1.13 4.55
CA SER A 39 -1.27 1.28 3.42
C SER A 39 -1.88 0.77 2.12
N SER A 40 -2.85 1.51 1.59
CA SER A 40 -3.58 1.18 0.37
C SER A 40 -3.17 2.04 -0.83
N MET A 41 -3.75 1.74 -1.99
CA MET A 41 -3.64 2.58 -3.18
C MET A 41 -4.56 3.80 -3.06
N VAL A 42 -4.10 4.96 -3.52
CA VAL A 42 -4.94 6.17 -3.65
C VAL A 42 -5.34 6.35 -5.11
N ALA A 43 -6.64 6.36 -5.37
CA ALA A 43 -7.19 6.69 -6.68
C ALA A 43 -7.72 8.13 -6.67
N ILE A 44 -7.33 8.92 -7.68
CA ILE A 44 -7.63 10.35 -7.78
C ILE A 44 -8.32 10.65 -9.11
N ASP A 45 -9.55 11.12 -9.06
CA ASP A 45 -10.22 11.73 -10.21
C ASP A 45 -9.78 13.19 -10.34
N LYS A 46 -8.76 13.42 -11.16
CA LYS A 46 -8.16 14.75 -11.35
C LYS A 46 -9.17 15.79 -11.88
N SER A 47 -10.16 15.37 -12.66
CA SER A 47 -11.17 16.29 -13.22
C SER A 47 -12.05 16.92 -12.15
N ARG A 48 -12.21 16.26 -10.99
CA ARG A 48 -13.09 16.69 -9.90
C ARG A 48 -12.35 17.19 -8.67
N THR A 49 -11.04 16.94 -8.56
CA THR A 49 -10.28 17.07 -7.32
C THR A 49 -9.07 18.00 -7.42
N GLY A 50 -8.99 18.84 -8.45
CA GLY A 50 -7.86 19.77 -8.68
C GLY A 50 -7.45 20.58 -7.44
N LEU A 51 -8.44 21.10 -6.70
CA LEU A 51 -8.18 21.84 -5.46
C LEU A 51 -7.50 21.00 -4.35
N ALA A 52 -7.84 19.71 -4.24
CA ALA A 52 -7.17 18.82 -3.30
C ALA A 52 -5.70 18.58 -3.70
N LEU A 53 -5.38 18.61 -4.99
CA LEU A 53 -3.99 18.53 -5.46
C LEU A 53 -3.19 19.80 -5.16
N GLU A 54 -3.83 20.97 -5.19
CA GLU A 54 -3.20 22.22 -4.73
C GLU A 54 -2.93 22.20 -3.23
N VAL A 55 -3.88 21.71 -2.42
CA VAL A 55 -3.66 21.49 -0.99
C VAL A 55 -2.51 20.51 -0.77
N LEU A 56 -2.50 19.36 -1.47
CA LEU A 56 -1.43 18.36 -1.37
C LEU A 56 -0.06 18.97 -1.71
N TRP A 57 0.01 19.75 -2.79
CA TRP A 57 1.22 20.46 -3.17
C TRP A 57 1.70 21.39 -2.05
N TYR A 58 0.79 22.15 -1.45
CA TYR A 58 1.11 23.04 -0.32
C TYR A 58 1.60 22.26 0.90
N LEU A 59 0.93 21.16 1.26
CA LEU A 59 1.36 20.28 2.35
C LEU A 59 2.79 19.79 2.15
N ILE A 60 3.13 19.34 0.94
CA ILE A 60 4.47 18.84 0.61
C ILE A 60 5.52 19.97 0.62
N HIS A 61 5.23 21.13 0.04
CA HIS A 61 6.25 22.17 -0.15
C HIS A 61 6.45 23.04 1.09
N HIS A 62 5.39 23.33 1.83
CA HIS A 62 5.40 24.30 2.92
C HIS A 62 5.23 23.68 4.29
N MET A 63 4.64 22.47 4.40
CA MET A 63 4.31 21.88 5.69
C MET A 63 5.02 20.56 5.99
N ARG A 64 5.76 19.95 5.05
CA ARG A 64 6.37 18.62 5.21
C ARG A 64 7.25 18.43 6.44
N PHE A 65 7.85 19.51 6.96
CA PHE A 65 8.68 19.48 8.17
C PHE A 65 7.98 20.01 9.43
N ALA A 66 6.79 20.59 9.27
CA ALA A 66 5.99 21.14 10.36
C ALA A 66 4.85 20.19 10.80
N VAL A 67 4.65 19.09 10.06
CA VAL A 67 3.56 18.14 10.28
C VAL A 67 4.10 16.82 10.77
N ASN A 68 3.55 16.35 11.87
CA ASN A 68 3.73 14.97 12.32
C ASN A 68 2.60 14.09 11.76
N TYR A 69 2.98 13.12 10.93
CA TYR A 69 2.10 12.08 10.41
C TYR A 69 2.07 10.88 11.37
N LEU A 70 1.01 10.08 11.34
CA LEU A 70 0.91 8.85 12.14
C LEU A 70 1.83 7.76 11.57
N PHE A 71 1.82 7.57 10.25
CA PHE A 71 2.56 6.51 9.57
C PHE A 71 3.41 6.99 8.38
N GLY A 72 3.48 8.30 8.16
CA GLY A 72 4.37 8.92 7.16
C GLY A 72 3.66 9.85 6.19
N ASP A 73 4.46 10.40 5.28
CA ASP A 73 4.08 11.41 4.29
C ASP A 73 2.91 11.02 3.37
N LYS A 74 2.69 9.71 3.15
CA LYS A 74 1.58 9.16 2.35
C LYS A 74 0.19 9.57 2.87
N GLU A 75 0.05 9.87 4.16
CA GLU A 75 -1.24 10.34 4.69
C GLU A 75 -1.65 11.69 4.09
N SER A 76 -0.69 12.48 3.60
CA SER A 76 -0.96 13.77 2.94
C SER A 76 -1.96 13.64 1.80
N PHE A 77 -1.96 12.51 1.08
CA PHE A 77 -2.82 12.31 -0.09
C PHE A 77 -4.30 12.38 0.26
N TRP A 78 -4.75 11.69 1.32
CA TRP A 78 -6.15 11.76 1.73
C TRP A 78 -6.40 12.97 2.63
N ILE A 79 -5.42 13.39 3.45
CA ILE A 79 -5.55 14.60 4.29
C ILE A 79 -5.85 15.83 3.44
N ALA A 80 -5.25 15.96 2.25
CA ALA A 80 -5.46 17.11 1.37
C ALA A 80 -6.93 17.31 0.95
N TYR A 81 -7.74 16.25 0.96
CA TYR A 81 -9.17 16.32 0.62
C TYR A 81 -10.01 16.97 1.73
N GLU A 82 -9.55 16.93 2.99
CA GLU A 82 -10.25 17.55 4.11
C GLU A 82 -10.22 19.09 4.01
N PRO A 83 -9.06 19.78 3.95
CA PRO A 83 -9.06 21.23 3.76
C PRO A 83 -9.72 21.66 2.45
N ALA A 84 -9.54 20.88 1.38
CA ALA A 84 -10.16 21.16 0.08
C ALA A 84 -11.68 20.96 0.06
N GLN A 85 -12.27 20.38 1.12
CA GLN A 85 -13.69 20.05 1.23
C GLN A 85 -14.18 19.23 0.02
N ARG A 86 -13.37 18.26 -0.41
CA ARG A 86 -13.69 17.36 -1.53
C ARG A 86 -14.05 15.97 -1.01
N PRO A 87 -15.04 15.28 -1.60
CA PRO A 87 -15.35 13.91 -1.20
C PRO A 87 -14.17 12.98 -1.44
N TYR A 88 -13.96 12.05 -0.51
CA TYR A 88 -13.06 10.92 -0.62
C TYR A 88 -13.65 9.75 0.19
N ALA A 89 -13.12 8.55 -0.04
CA ALA A 89 -13.51 7.35 0.67
C ALA A 89 -12.28 6.48 0.91
N PHE A 90 -12.32 5.71 2.00
CA PHE A 90 -11.38 4.63 2.21
C PHE A 90 -11.95 3.34 1.62
N SER A 91 -11.09 2.47 1.09
CA SER A 91 -11.50 1.12 0.73
C SER A 91 -12.07 0.41 1.98
N PRO A 92 -13.19 -0.33 1.86
CA PRO A 92 -13.67 -1.17 2.95
C PRO A 92 -12.74 -2.38 3.20
N TRP A 93 -11.89 -2.68 2.22
CA TRP A 93 -10.93 -3.79 2.25
C TRP A 93 -9.57 -3.31 2.75
N GLY A 94 -9.01 -4.04 3.71
CA GLY A 94 -7.66 -3.82 4.20
C GLY A 94 -6.61 -4.19 3.16
N VAL A 95 -5.34 -3.98 3.51
CA VAL A 95 -4.22 -4.42 2.67
C VAL A 95 -4.18 -5.94 2.58
N SER A 96 -3.59 -6.43 1.51
CA SER A 96 -3.08 -7.78 1.38
C SER A 96 -1.55 -7.73 1.23
N VAL A 97 -0.87 -8.86 1.38
CA VAL A 97 0.56 -8.98 1.04
C VAL A 97 0.80 -10.23 0.23
N VAL A 98 1.77 -10.16 -0.67
CA VAL A 98 2.28 -11.30 -1.43
C VAL A 98 3.49 -11.88 -0.70
N SER A 99 3.57 -13.20 -0.63
CA SER A 99 4.64 -13.90 0.10
C SER A 99 6.03 -13.50 -0.41
N SER A 100 6.83 -12.85 0.43
CA SER A 100 8.20 -12.46 0.09
C SER A 100 9.26 -13.43 0.57
N SER A 101 8.92 -14.35 1.45
CA SER A 101 9.88 -15.30 2.02
C SER A 101 10.09 -16.53 1.13
N THR A 102 11.29 -17.10 1.20
CA THR A 102 11.66 -18.38 0.58
C THR A 102 11.63 -19.52 1.62
N ASN A 103 12.14 -20.71 1.29
CA ASN A 103 12.37 -21.82 2.24
C ASN A 103 11.11 -22.40 2.90
N ARG A 104 10.03 -22.58 2.14
CA ARG A 104 8.77 -23.18 2.62
C ARG A 104 8.05 -22.37 3.71
N ASP A 105 8.28 -21.05 3.73
CA ASP A 105 7.67 -20.14 4.71
C ASP A 105 6.13 -20.23 4.73
N VAL A 106 5.50 -20.44 3.57
CA VAL A 106 4.04 -20.55 3.48
C VAL A 106 3.55 -21.85 4.12
N GLU A 107 4.31 -22.94 3.98
CA GLU A 107 4.00 -24.24 4.56
C GLU A 107 4.18 -24.23 6.07
N ASP A 108 5.21 -23.55 6.56
CA ASP A 108 5.58 -23.43 7.97
C ASP A 108 4.72 -22.38 8.71
N HIS A 109 4.27 -21.33 8.01
CA HIS A 109 3.48 -20.21 8.54
C HIS A 109 2.20 -19.99 7.71
N ARG A 110 1.28 -20.95 7.76
CA ARG A 110 0.08 -20.95 6.90
C ARG A 110 -0.87 -19.77 7.11
N ASP A 111 -0.87 -19.21 8.32
CA ASP A 111 -1.77 -18.15 8.74
C ASP A 111 -1.16 -16.74 8.68
N THR A 112 0.14 -16.65 8.39
CA THR A 112 0.91 -15.41 8.50
C THR A 112 1.74 -15.22 7.24
N LEU A 113 1.58 -14.08 6.56
CA LEU A 113 2.41 -13.73 5.41
C LEU A 113 3.03 -12.35 5.59
N CYS A 114 4.27 -12.23 5.17
CA CYS A 114 4.97 -10.95 5.08
C CYS A 114 5.36 -10.72 3.61
N GLY A 115 5.35 -9.46 3.18
CA GLY A 115 5.97 -9.10 1.90
C GLY A 115 5.42 -7.87 1.22
N SER A 116 5.41 -7.91 -0.11
CA SER A 116 5.01 -6.75 -0.91
C SER A 116 3.51 -6.51 -0.79
N ILE A 117 3.15 -5.28 -0.45
CA ILE A 117 1.78 -4.82 -0.32
C ILE A 117 0.98 -5.08 -1.60
N ALA A 118 -0.24 -5.56 -1.42
CA ALA A 118 -1.22 -5.81 -2.44
C ALA A 118 -2.56 -5.21 -2.03
N GLN A 119 -3.42 -4.92 -3.01
CA GLN A 119 -4.77 -4.43 -2.74
C GLN A 119 -5.76 -5.13 -3.67
N TYR A 120 -6.90 -5.52 -3.12
CA TYR A 120 -8.05 -5.98 -3.89
C TYR A 120 -8.88 -4.80 -4.41
N ALA A 121 -9.60 -5.01 -5.50
CA ALA A 121 -10.51 -4.03 -6.06
C ALA A 121 -11.55 -3.60 -5.01
N PRO A 122 -11.88 -2.29 -4.94
CA PRO A 122 -12.95 -1.81 -4.08
C PRO A 122 -14.30 -2.20 -4.68
N GLY A 123 -14.77 -3.40 -4.33
CA GLY A 123 -16.10 -3.92 -4.66
C GLY A 123 -16.90 -4.28 -3.42
N ASP A 124 -18.16 -4.68 -3.60
CA ASP A 124 -19.00 -5.15 -2.52
C ASP A 124 -18.55 -6.55 -2.04
N GLU A 125 -19.02 -6.96 -0.86
CA GLU A 125 -18.66 -8.25 -0.27
C GLU A 125 -19.07 -9.44 -1.14
N MET A 126 -20.17 -9.28 -1.88
CA MET A 126 -20.71 -10.27 -2.80
C MET A 126 -19.91 -10.39 -4.11
N THR A 127 -19.09 -9.38 -4.44
CA THR A 127 -18.23 -9.43 -5.63
C THR A 127 -17.05 -10.36 -5.37
N GLU A 128 -16.73 -11.22 -6.33
CA GLU A 128 -15.54 -12.07 -6.26
C GLU A 128 -14.27 -11.20 -6.02
N PRO A 129 -13.36 -11.61 -5.12
CA PRO A 129 -12.16 -10.84 -4.83
C PRO A 129 -11.23 -10.72 -6.05
N GLU A 130 -11.24 -9.58 -6.71
CA GLU A 130 -10.29 -9.26 -7.78
C GLU A 130 -9.04 -8.59 -7.21
N LEU A 131 -7.87 -9.17 -7.50
CA LEU A 131 -6.59 -8.58 -7.14
C LEU A 131 -6.28 -7.39 -8.07
N LEU A 132 -6.31 -6.17 -7.52
CA LEU A 132 -6.17 -4.94 -8.29
C LEU A 132 -4.71 -4.54 -8.52
N TYR A 133 -3.87 -4.60 -7.50
CA TYR A 133 -2.46 -4.23 -7.62
C TYR A 133 -1.59 -4.96 -6.60
N ILE A 134 -0.30 -5.11 -6.96
CA ILE A 134 0.79 -5.50 -6.07
C ILE A 134 1.93 -4.50 -6.25
N ASN A 135 2.50 -4.02 -5.15
CA ASN A 135 3.67 -3.18 -5.16
C ASN A 135 4.87 -3.98 -5.66
N GLY A 136 5.27 -3.70 -6.90
CA GLY A 136 6.11 -4.60 -7.67
C GLY A 136 7.62 -4.37 -7.60
N ARG A 137 8.15 -3.33 -6.93
CA ARG A 137 9.60 -3.02 -7.04
C ARG A 137 10.47 -4.23 -6.64
N ALA A 138 10.15 -4.81 -5.50
CA ALA A 138 10.77 -6.02 -4.96
C ALA A 138 10.60 -7.27 -5.86
N LEU A 139 9.50 -7.34 -6.62
CA LEU A 139 9.23 -8.44 -7.53
C LEU A 139 10.00 -8.29 -8.86
N LEU A 140 10.32 -7.06 -9.27
CA LEU A 140 11.08 -6.78 -10.48
C LEU A 140 12.59 -6.86 -10.24
N ASP A 141 13.02 -6.42 -9.07
CA ASP A 141 14.42 -6.34 -8.68
C ASP A 141 14.59 -6.93 -7.26
N PRO A 142 14.65 -8.27 -7.15
CA PRO A 142 14.71 -8.95 -5.85
C PRO A 142 16.04 -8.74 -5.11
N ILE A 143 17.03 -8.11 -5.77
CA ILE A 143 18.34 -7.76 -5.20
C ILE A 143 18.54 -6.24 -5.40
N ALA A 144 17.65 -5.45 -4.81
CA ALA A 144 17.58 -4.00 -5.01
C ALA A 144 18.86 -3.20 -4.67
N GLN A 145 19.83 -3.82 -3.99
CA GLN A 145 21.13 -3.22 -3.67
C GLN A 145 22.24 -3.60 -4.66
N GLY A 146 21.95 -4.37 -5.70
CA GLY A 146 22.96 -4.91 -6.62
C GLY A 146 23.81 -6.02 -5.99
N VAL A 147 24.45 -6.81 -6.84
CA VAL A 147 25.25 -8.00 -6.47
C VAL A 147 26.47 -7.66 -5.59
N PHE A 148 26.81 -6.37 -5.48
CA PHE A 148 28.05 -5.89 -4.83
C PHE A 148 27.94 -5.61 -3.33
N HIS A 149 26.73 -5.63 -2.75
CA HIS A 149 26.58 -5.51 -1.30
C HIS A 149 26.45 -6.89 -0.67
N ALA A 150 27.58 -7.47 -0.24
CA ALA A 150 27.68 -8.79 0.40
C ALA A 150 26.90 -8.97 1.73
N ASN A 151 26.11 -7.96 2.14
CA ASN A 151 25.33 -7.92 3.38
C ASN A 151 23.83 -7.72 3.12
N VAL A 152 23.29 -8.23 2.00
CA VAL A 152 21.83 -8.28 1.83
C VAL A 152 21.25 -9.25 2.86
N ARG A 153 20.61 -8.72 3.90
CA ARG A 153 19.94 -9.54 4.90
C ARG A 153 18.85 -10.39 4.21
N ALA A 154 18.64 -11.63 4.65
CA ALA A 154 17.64 -12.52 4.06
C ALA A 154 16.21 -11.95 4.08
N ASN A 155 15.89 -11.02 5.00
CA ASN A 155 14.62 -10.30 5.04
C ASN A 155 14.48 -9.22 3.94
N ILE A 156 15.53 -8.99 3.14
CA ILE A 156 15.58 -8.08 1.98
C ILE A 156 15.59 -8.89 0.67
N MET A 157 15.86 -10.20 0.72
CA MET A 157 15.76 -11.10 -0.43
C MET A 157 14.28 -11.42 -0.65
N TYR A 158 13.71 -10.87 -1.71
CA TYR A 158 12.32 -11.12 -2.06
C TYR A 158 12.18 -12.40 -2.87
N ASN A 159 11.20 -13.24 -2.51
CA ASN A 159 10.82 -14.43 -3.24
C ASN A 159 10.56 -14.08 -4.71
N PRO A 160 11.40 -14.55 -5.65
CA PRO A 160 11.27 -14.21 -7.05
C PRO A 160 10.10 -14.92 -7.73
N ARG A 161 9.48 -15.89 -7.07
CA ARG A 161 8.33 -16.65 -7.58
C ARG A 161 7.31 -16.83 -6.45
N PRO A 162 6.65 -15.75 -6.01
CA PRO A 162 5.64 -15.87 -4.98
C PRO A 162 4.48 -16.73 -5.50
N THR A 163 3.91 -17.53 -4.61
CA THR A 163 2.82 -18.47 -4.92
C THR A 163 1.53 -18.12 -4.21
N HIS A 164 1.59 -17.33 -3.13
CA HIS A 164 0.47 -17.03 -2.27
C HIS A 164 0.37 -15.54 -1.95
N LEU A 165 -0.83 -15.12 -1.61
CA LEU A 165 -1.14 -13.82 -1.04
C LEU A 165 -2.12 -13.97 0.12
N VAL A 166 -2.25 -12.92 0.92
CA VAL A 166 -3.29 -12.87 1.96
C VAL A 166 -4.65 -12.66 1.31
N PRO A 167 -5.69 -13.44 1.66
CA PRO A 167 -7.03 -13.27 1.09
C PRO A 167 -7.63 -11.90 1.42
N ARG A 168 -8.60 -11.46 0.60
CA ARG A 168 -9.31 -10.20 0.82
C ARG A 168 -9.96 -10.20 2.19
N SER A 169 -9.63 -9.20 3.00
CA SER A 169 -10.17 -9.04 4.36
C SER A 169 -10.71 -7.63 4.56
N LYS A 170 -11.76 -7.51 5.38
CA LYS A 170 -12.26 -6.19 5.78
C LYS A 170 -11.20 -5.47 6.59
N ARG A 171 -11.14 -4.16 6.42
CA ARG A 171 -10.29 -3.31 7.26
C ARG A 171 -10.73 -3.42 8.72
N LYS A 172 -9.78 -3.56 9.64
CA LYS A 172 -10.02 -3.73 11.09
C LYS A 172 -9.26 -2.68 11.89
N ALA A 173 -9.81 -2.28 13.04
CA ALA A 173 -9.15 -1.37 13.97
C ALA A 173 -7.86 -2.00 14.55
N SER A 174 -6.79 -1.21 14.65
CA SER A 174 -5.45 -1.64 15.07
C SER A 174 -5.40 -2.22 16.48
N ARG A 175 -6.24 -1.75 17.42
CA ARG A 175 -6.32 -2.30 18.79
C ARG A 175 -6.60 -3.80 18.80
N ALA A 176 -7.37 -4.32 17.85
CA ALA A 176 -7.64 -5.75 17.75
C ALA A 176 -6.41 -6.58 17.31
N TRP A 177 -5.39 -5.91 16.75
CA TRP A 177 -4.23 -6.53 16.12
C TRP A 177 -2.93 -6.30 16.88
N SER A 178 -2.78 -5.17 17.56
CA SER A 178 -1.67 -4.94 18.49
C SER A 178 -1.66 -5.99 19.61
N PHE A 179 -2.81 -6.53 20.01
CA PHE A 179 -2.88 -7.67 20.94
C PHE A 179 -2.47 -8.99 20.28
N ALA A 180 -2.89 -9.27 19.03
CA ALA A 180 -2.51 -10.49 18.32
C ALA A 180 -1.00 -10.54 17.98
N ALA A 181 -0.41 -9.42 17.58
CA ALA A 181 1.03 -9.29 17.33
C ALA A 181 1.86 -9.30 18.62
N MET A 182 1.31 -8.88 19.76
CA MET A 182 1.94 -9.04 21.09
C MET A 182 1.87 -10.48 21.61
N GLU A 183 0.83 -11.23 21.28
CA GLU A 183 0.66 -12.63 21.72
C GLU A 183 1.62 -13.59 21.00
N SER A 184 1.99 -13.30 19.75
CA SER A 184 3.08 -14.01 19.08
C SER A 184 4.42 -13.57 19.67
N SER A 185 5.02 -14.41 20.50
CA SER A 185 6.32 -14.27 21.19
C SER A 185 7.55 -14.00 20.28
N LYS A 186 7.36 -13.69 19.00
CA LYS A 186 8.36 -13.19 18.06
C LYS A 186 7.84 -11.85 17.51
N GLN A 187 8.59 -10.77 17.72
CA GLN A 187 8.34 -9.47 17.10
C GLN A 187 8.49 -9.62 15.58
N LEU A 188 7.38 -9.92 14.89
CA LEU A 188 7.33 -9.88 13.44
C LEU A 188 7.38 -8.40 12.99
N PRO A 189 8.01 -8.12 11.83
CA PRO A 189 7.93 -6.79 11.23
C PRO A 189 6.50 -6.33 11.06
N SER A 190 6.28 -5.02 11.12
CA SER A 190 4.98 -4.40 10.85
C SER A 190 4.37 -4.94 9.56
N GLU A 191 5.16 -5.13 8.51
CA GLU A 191 4.66 -5.52 7.17
C GLU A 191 4.08 -6.96 7.09
N CYS A 192 4.06 -7.70 8.20
CA CYS A 192 3.49 -9.04 8.30
C CYS A 192 2.01 -9.03 8.70
N LEU A 193 1.18 -9.72 7.91
CA LEU A 193 -0.23 -9.95 8.18
C LEU A 193 -0.42 -11.30 8.88
N VAL A 194 -0.54 -11.25 10.21
CA VAL A 194 -0.65 -12.40 11.14
C VAL A 194 -2.08 -12.90 11.30
N GLY A 195 -2.33 -14.20 11.13
CA GLY A 195 -3.65 -14.80 11.35
C GLY A 195 -4.71 -14.46 10.29
N LEU A 196 -4.29 -13.96 9.11
CA LEU A 196 -5.20 -13.71 7.98
C LEU A 196 -5.20 -14.81 6.92
N GLY A 197 -4.35 -15.83 7.08
CA GLY A 197 -4.30 -16.93 6.14
C GLY A 197 -3.52 -16.61 4.88
N SER A 198 -3.45 -17.62 4.02
CA SER A 198 -2.83 -17.55 2.71
C SER A 198 -3.75 -18.21 1.68
N THR A 199 -3.82 -17.63 0.49
CA THR A 199 -4.54 -18.19 -0.66
C THR A 199 -3.62 -18.18 -1.88
N PRO A 200 -3.76 -19.12 -2.83
CA PRO A 200 -2.94 -19.11 -4.04
C PRO A 200 -3.14 -17.84 -4.86
N LEU A 201 -2.06 -17.36 -5.49
CA LEU A 201 -2.13 -16.30 -6.47
C LEU A 201 -2.93 -16.73 -7.71
N PRO A 202 -3.55 -15.78 -8.44
CA PRO A 202 -4.21 -16.08 -9.71
C PRO A 202 -3.25 -16.78 -10.68
N LYS A 203 -3.74 -17.77 -11.44
CA LYS A 203 -2.90 -18.58 -12.35
C LYS A 203 -2.11 -17.73 -13.36
N GLN A 204 -2.69 -16.62 -13.82
CA GLN A 204 -2.07 -15.68 -14.74
C GLN A 204 -0.99 -14.78 -14.12
N PHE A 205 -0.85 -14.78 -12.79
CA PHE A 205 0.07 -13.88 -12.12
C PHE A 205 1.53 -14.09 -12.55
N ALA A 206 1.96 -15.36 -12.66
CA ALA A 206 3.33 -15.69 -13.02
C ALA A 206 3.71 -15.19 -14.43
N SER A 207 2.80 -15.32 -15.41
CA SER A 207 3.04 -14.84 -16.77
C SER A 207 3.04 -13.30 -16.84
N LEU A 208 2.14 -12.64 -16.11
CA LEU A 208 2.11 -11.17 -16.00
C LEU A 208 3.39 -10.63 -15.34
N LEU A 209 3.88 -11.28 -14.28
CA LEU A 209 5.12 -10.89 -13.61
C LEU A 209 6.32 -11.08 -14.54
N LEU A 210 6.41 -12.21 -15.26
CA LEU A 210 7.47 -12.43 -16.24
C LEU A 210 7.46 -11.34 -17.33
N ARG A 211 6.29 -11.03 -17.90
CA ARG A 211 6.15 -9.94 -18.86
C ARG A 211 6.65 -8.62 -18.28
N ARG A 212 6.27 -8.28 -17.05
CA ARG A 212 6.70 -7.05 -16.38
C ARG A 212 8.22 -7.01 -16.15
N ARG A 213 8.85 -8.13 -15.81
CA ARG A 213 10.32 -8.25 -15.68
C ARG A 213 11.04 -8.03 -16.99
N ILE A 214 10.56 -8.63 -18.08
CA ILE A 214 11.13 -8.40 -19.42
C ILE A 214 11.04 -6.91 -19.76
N HIS A 215 9.90 -6.27 -19.49
CA HIS A 215 9.74 -4.84 -19.72
C HIS A 215 10.72 -4.01 -18.88
N TYR A 216 10.86 -4.35 -17.59
CA TYR A 216 11.79 -3.67 -16.70
C TYR A 216 13.23 -3.77 -17.18
N ILE A 217 13.68 -4.98 -17.54
CA ILE A 217 15.04 -5.24 -18.05
C ILE A 217 15.30 -4.47 -19.34
N ALA A 218 14.35 -4.50 -20.28
CA ALA A 218 14.50 -3.79 -21.56
C ALA A 218 14.62 -2.28 -21.35
N VAL A 219 13.82 -1.69 -20.46
CA VAL A 219 13.92 -0.26 -20.15
C VAL A 219 15.23 0.06 -19.41
N SER A 220 15.62 -0.77 -18.43
CA SER A 220 16.83 -0.51 -17.62
C SER A 220 18.13 -0.73 -18.39
N SER A 221 18.10 -1.48 -19.49
CA SER A 221 19.24 -1.73 -20.38
C SER A 221 19.18 -0.95 -21.69
N GLU A 222 18.19 -0.05 -21.83
CA GLU A 222 17.93 0.72 -23.06
C GLU A 222 17.69 -0.14 -24.33
N ALA A 223 17.38 -1.43 -24.15
CA ALA A 223 17.09 -2.38 -25.21
C ALA A 223 15.61 -2.31 -25.66
N TYR A 224 15.17 -1.13 -26.10
CA TYR A 224 13.77 -0.86 -26.46
C TYR A 224 13.26 -1.70 -27.64
N GLU A 225 14.14 -2.25 -28.47
CA GLU A 225 13.79 -3.16 -29.56
C GLU A 225 13.05 -4.41 -29.06
N LEU A 226 13.37 -4.87 -27.84
CA LEU A 226 12.68 -5.98 -27.17
C LEU A 226 11.22 -5.66 -26.81
N LEU A 227 10.87 -4.36 -26.70
CA LEU A 227 9.51 -3.90 -26.42
C LEU A 227 8.70 -3.66 -27.69
N ALA A 228 9.36 -3.51 -28.84
CA ALA A 228 8.72 -3.23 -30.12
C ALA A 228 8.05 -4.49 -30.73
N GLN A 229 8.37 -5.67 -30.21
CA GLN A 229 7.84 -6.94 -30.71
C GLN A 229 6.78 -7.51 -29.75
N CYS A 230 5.52 -7.57 -30.22
CA CYS A 230 4.40 -8.14 -29.47
C CYS A 230 4.33 -9.68 -29.51
N THR A 231 5.38 -10.36 -29.94
CA THR A 231 5.35 -11.79 -30.34
C THR A 231 5.46 -12.80 -29.20
N TYR A 232 5.56 -12.37 -27.94
CA TYR A 232 5.64 -13.28 -26.81
C TYR A 232 4.59 -12.94 -25.74
N VAL A 233 3.43 -13.59 -25.85
CA VAL A 233 2.44 -13.78 -24.77
C VAL A 233 2.04 -15.25 -24.75
#